data_AF-A0A367KNF3-F1
#
_entry.id   AF-A0A367KNF3-F1
#
_cell.length_a   1.000
_cell.length_b   1.000
_cell.length_c   1.000
_cell.angle_alpha   90.00
_cell.angle_beta   90.00
_cell.angle_gamma   90.00
#
_symmetry.space_group_name_H-M   'P 1'
#
loop_
_entity.id
_entity.type
_entity.pdbx_description
1 polymer ?
#
loop_
_entity_poly.entity_id
_entity_poly.type
_entity_poly.pdbx_seq_one_letter_code
_entity_poly.pdbx_strand_id
1 'polypeptide(L)'
;MTGVFQFFAFWVSRKAGDRGILAFTLFFILTTLMSGLTSNDVVILTGTVFLSYFTKVSGITPTAFLVSEFTTANIASMALFIGNPTNVIVSEAYGISFITYSAWMLLPTIVTLLLSYVVLRLLFHSEKYLPRRIQCPEADPKSVLIDPRGAIFGFILLGLCLITLVATSFAHVPVWMVTLPFAAVMLLWDIQHDLGISFRRLFSFKKRPNVDTISLDTFQAHQGPSSVNTLQSRERSEEQPEIKKKYIIRRFFNWFSRRLPTVKAVMIRLPWSILPFSLGMFILIQALSERGWVGIFAKAMAVFTKNYATAVLGMTFVSILACQFLNNLVSPFTETNEN
;
A
#
# COMPACT_ATOMS: atom_id res chain seq x y z
N MET A 1 8.53 3.54 -0.34
CA MET A 1 7.99 4.07 0.93
C MET A 1 9.13 4.68 1.69
N THR A 2 9.09 5.99 1.88
CA THR A 2 10.11 6.88 2.45
C THR A 2 10.40 6.66 3.95
N GLY A 3 9.94 5.55 4.52
CA GLY A 3 10.10 5.21 5.93
C GLY A 3 9.19 5.99 6.89
N VAL A 4 8.30 6.86 6.40
CA VAL A 4 7.48 7.75 7.26
C VAL A 4 6.52 6.98 8.17
N PHE A 5 5.79 6.01 7.61
CA PHE A 5 4.92 5.13 8.40
C PHE A 5 5.71 4.40 9.48
N GLN A 6 6.86 3.84 9.11
CA GLN A 6 7.74 3.13 10.03
C GLN A 6 8.27 4.08 11.11
N PHE A 7 8.67 5.30 10.75
CA PHE A 7 9.11 6.34 11.67
C PHE A 7 8.03 6.70 12.69
N PHE A 8 6.80 6.97 12.26
CA PHE A 8 5.70 7.26 13.16
C PHE A 8 5.34 6.06 14.04
N ALA A 9 5.39 4.85 13.48
CA ALA A 9 5.12 3.63 14.21
C ALA A 9 6.18 3.37 15.31
N PHE A 10 7.47 3.61 15.03
CA PHE A 10 8.54 3.57 16.03
C PHE A 10 8.40 4.70 17.06
N TRP A 11 8.06 5.92 16.62
CA TRP A 11 7.83 7.05 17.51
C TRP A 11 6.67 6.78 18.49
N VAL A 12 5.57 6.23 17.99
CA VAL A 12 4.41 5.79 18.78
C VAL A 12 4.81 4.69 19.75
N SER A 13 5.55 3.66 19.27
CA SER A 13 6.03 2.57 20.12
C SER A 13 6.87 3.10 21.29
N ARG A 14 7.82 4.00 21.03
CA ARG A 14 8.67 4.58 22.08
C ARG A 14 7.86 5.43 23.07
N LYS A 15 6.85 6.15 22.59
CA LYS A 15 5.97 6.95 23.43
C LYS A 15 5.04 6.08 24.29
N ALA A 16 4.67 4.90 23.79
CA ALA A 16 3.91 3.92 24.56
C ALA A 16 4.72 3.31 25.70
N GLY A 17 6.04 3.15 25.50
CA GLY A 17 6.94 2.50 26.43
C GLY A 17 6.43 1.09 26.76
N ASP A 18 6.47 0.73 28.04
CA ASP A 18 6.04 -0.61 28.45
C ASP A 18 4.53 -0.78 28.52
N ARG A 19 3.70 0.25 28.28
CA ARG A 19 2.25 0.17 28.56
C ARG A 19 1.49 -0.36 27.35
N GLY A 20 1.00 -1.60 27.41
CA GLY A 20 0.37 -2.22 26.24
C GLY A 20 -0.95 -1.60 25.80
N ILE A 21 -1.74 -1.12 26.76
CA ILE A 21 -2.98 -0.38 26.47
C ILE A 21 -2.67 0.96 25.78
N LEU A 22 -1.63 1.65 26.23
CA LEU A 22 -1.20 2.91 25.62
C LEU A 22 -0.68 2.67 24.19
N ALA A 23 0.10 1.59 23.99
CA ALA A 23 0.56 1.19 22.66
C ALA A 23 -0.62 0.96 21.72
N PHE A 24 -1.58 0.13 22.13
CA PHE A 24 -2.78 -0.13 21.34
C PHE A 24 -3.54 1.16 20.98
N THR A 25 -3.75 2.04 21.95
CA THR A 25 -4.46 3.31 21.74
C THR A 25 -3.71 4.23 20.77
N LEU A 26 -2.39 4.34 20.92
CA LEU A 26 -1.58 5.18 20.05
C LEU A 26 -1.49 4.62 18.63
N PHE A 27 -1.43 3.30 18.46
CA PHE A 27 -1.52 2.67 17.13
C PHE A 27 -2.90 2.89 16.50
N PHE A 28 -3.99 2.77 17.26
CA PHE A 28 -5.34 3.08 16.78
C PHE A 28 -5.44 4.53 16.28
N ILE A 29 -4.93 5.49 17.05
CA ILE A 29 -4.90 6.91 16.67
C ILE A 29 -4.03 7.13 15.43
N LEU A 30 -2.85 6.50 15.37
CA LEU A 30 -1.96 6.59 14.23
C LEU A 30 -2.62 6.07 12.96
N THR A 31 -3.24 4.89 13.00
CA THR A 31 -3.97 4.31 11.87
C THR A 31 -5.13 5.19 11.44
N THR A 32 -5.88 5.75 12.40
CA THR A 32 -6.98 6.68 12.12
C THR A 32 -6.49 7.91 11.35
N LEU A 33 -5.43 8.56 11.84
CA LEU A 33 -4.88 9.76 11.20
C LEU A 33 -4.31 9.45 9.82
N MET A 34 -3.55 8.37 9.70
CA MET A 34 -2.91 8.01 8.44
C MET A 34 -3.91 7.58 7.38
N SER A 35 -4.89 6.76 7.75
CA SER A 35 -5.91 6.26 6.82
C SER A 35 -7.02 7.26 6.54
N GLY A 36 -7.22 8.23 7.43
CA GLY A 36 -8.10 9.36 7.15
C GLY A 36 -7.52 10.30 6.10
N LEU A 37 -6.19 10.45 6.04
CA LEU A 37 -5.50 11.37 5.12
C LEU A 37 -4.96 10.71 3.85
N THR A 38 -4.73 9.40 3.89
CA THR A 38 -4.14 8.59 2.81
C THR A 38 -5.14 7.51 2.38
N SER A 39 -4.78 6.65 1.43
CA SER A 39 -5.58 5.46 1.12
C SER A 39 -5.46 4.39 2.19
N ASN A 40 -6.56 3.69 2.47
CA ASN A 40 -6.60 2.54 3.40
C ASN A 40 -5.61 1.44 3.00
N ASP A 41 -5.49 1.13 1.69
CA ASP A 41 -4.63 0.06 1.19
C ASP A 41 -3.15 0.29 1.54
N VAL A 42 -2.68 1.53 1.41
CA VAL A 42 -1.30 1.88 1.73
C VAL A 42 -1.03 1.71 3.23
N VAL A 43 -1.97 2.16 4.06
CA VAL A 43 -1.85 2.06 5.52
C VAL A 43 -1.82 0.61 5.95
N ILE A 44 -2.76 -0.20 5.49
CA ILE A 44 -2.85 -1.63 5.80
C ILE A 44 -1.58 -2.36 5.35
N LEU A 45 -1.15 -2.18 4.09
CA LEU A 45 0.02 -2.88 3.56
C LEU A 45 1.29 -2.55 4.36
N THR A 46 1.47 -1.28 4.72
CA THR A 46 2.70 -0.83 5.41
C THR A 46 2.65 -1.05 6.91
N GLY A 47 1.51 -0.79 7.53
CA GLY A 47 1.28 -0.93 8.95
C GLY A 47 1.22 -2.39 9.37
N THR A 48 0.57 -3.29 8.62
CA THR A 48 0.52 -4.73 8.96
C THR A 48 1.92 -5.36 8.99
N VAL A 49 2.82 -4.99 8.07
CA VAL A 49 4.22 -5.46 8.09
C VAL A 49 4.93 -5.00 9.37
N PHE A 50 4.74 -3.74 9.75
CA PHE A 50 5.31 -3.20 10.98
C PHE A 50 4.68 -3.83 12.23
N LEU A 51 3.36 -3.90 12.32
CA LEU A 51 2.62 -4.47 13.45
C LEU A 51 2.99 -5.94 13.66
N SER A 52 3.14 -6.71 12.58
CA SER A 52 3.58 -8.10 12.64
C SER A 52 5.01 -8.23 13.18
N TYR A 53 5.91 -7.33 12.77
CA TYR A 53 7.27 -7.28 13.33
C TYR A 53 7.27 -6.88 14.81
N PHE A 54 6.55 -5.81 15.16
CA PHE A 54 6.42 -5.30 16.52
C PHE A 54 5.88 -6.35 17.48
N THR A 55 4.77 -6.98 17.13
CA THR A 55 4.12 -8.02 17.96
C THR A 55 5.00 -9.25 18.12
N LYS A 56 5.74 -9.66 17.07
CA LYS A 56 6.70 -10.76 17.14
C LYS A 56 7.88 -10.47 18.07
N VAL A 57 8.45 -9.27 18.02
CA VAL A 57 9.55 -8.86 18.90
C VAL A 57 9.08 -8.69 20.35
N SER A 58 7.88 -8.16 20.53
CA SER A 58 7.28 -7.95 21.84
C SER A 58 6.67 -9.20 22.48
N GLY A 59 6.62 -10.34 21.78
CA GLY A 59 6.05 -11.59 22.28
C GLY A 59 4.53 -11.59 22.44
N ILE A 60 3.81 -10.80 21.63
CA ILE A 60 2.35 -10.61 21.74
C ILE A 60 1.64 -11.25 20.56
N THR A 61 0.43 -11.76 20.79
CA THR A 61 -0.41 -12.26 19.70
C THR A 61 -0.81 -11.10 18.76
N PRO A 62 -0.54 -11.18 17.44
CA PRO A 62 -0.75 -10.05 16.52
C PRO A 62 -2.23 -9.69 16.29
N THR A 63 -3.14 -10.63 16.56
CA THR A 63 -4.58 -10.54 16.27
C THR A 63 -5.23 -9.20 16.67
N ALA A 64 -5.09 -8.74 17.91
CA ALA A 64 -5.76 -7.52 18.38
C ALA A 64 -5.27 -6.27 17.64
N PHE A 65 -3.96 -6.15 17.44
CA PHE A 65 -3.36 -5.02 16.75
C PHE A 65 -3.76 -5.01 15.26
N LEU A 66 -3.70 -6.17 14.60
CA LEU A 66 -4.05 -6.28 13.18
C LEU A 66 -5.55 -6.09 12.95
N VAL A 67 -6.43 -6.73 13.72
CA VAL A 67 -7.88 -6.54 13.59
C VAL A 67 -8.26 -5.09 13.86
N SER A 68 -7.64 -4.45 14.86
CA SER A 68 -7.80 -3.03 15.10
C SER A 68 -7.35 -2.19 13.91
N GLU A 69 -6.19 -2.49 13.32
CA GLU A 69 -5.69 -1.79 12.14
C GLU A 69 -6.66 -1.91 10.96
N PHE A 70 -7.06 -3.12 10.58
CA PHE A 70 -7.98 -3.38 9.47
C PHE A 70 -9.32 -2.68 9.67
N THR A 71 -9.88 -2.76 10.88
CA THR A 71 -11.17 -2.14 11.19
C THR A 71 -11.05 -0.62 11.15
N THR A 72 -10.00 -0.06 11.76
CA THR A 72 -9.80 1.38 11.87
C THR A 72 -9.47 2.01 10.53
N ALA A 73 -8.62 1.39 9.71
CA ALA A 73 -8.26 1.90 8.39
C ALA A 73 -9.49 1.94 7.46
N ASN A 74 -10.30 0.89 7.46
CA ASN A 74 -11.54 0.88 6.68
C ASN A 74 -12.51 1.98 7.13
N ILE A 75 -12.72 2.15 8.44
CA ILE A 75 -13.63 3.20 8.94
C ILE A 75 -13.08 4.60 8.64
N ALA A 76 -11.81 4.85 8.97
CA ALA A 76 -11.19 6.16 8.81
C ALA A 76 -11.14 6.62 7.35
N SER A 77 -10.95 5.70 6.40
CA SER A 77 -10.92 6.04 4.97
C SER A 77 -12.26 6.52 4.41
N MET A 78 -13.38 6.33 5.13
CA MET A 78 -14.68 6.89 4.75
C MET A 78 -14.75 8.42 4.91
N ALA A 79 -13.88 9.02 5.73
CA ALA A 79 -13.92 10.45 6.02
C ALA A 79 -13.60 11.31 4.80
N LEU A 80 -12.63 10.87 3.98
CA LEU A 80 -12.21 11.60 2.79
C LEU A 80 -12.63 10.89 1.52
N PHE A 81 -13.04 11.70 0.55
CA PHE A 81 -13.32 11.30 -0.82
C PHE A 81 -12.23 10.41 -1.43
N ILE A 82 -10.95 10.76 -1.22
CA ILE A 82 -9.80 10.06 -1.83
C ILE A 82 -9.33 8.84 -1.04
N GLY A 83 -9.91 8.60 0.15
CA GLY A 83 -9.46 7.54 1.05
C GLY A 83 -9.68 6.13 0.50
N ASN A 84 -10.66 5.94 -0.38
CA ASN A 84 -10.99 4.65 -0.98
C ASN A 84 -11.59 4.83 -2.39
N PRO A 85 -11.23 4.00 -3.39
CA PRO A 85 -11.86 4.02 -4.72
C PRO A 85 -13.39 3.97 -4.70
N THR A 86 -14.00 3.25 -3.75
CA THR A 86 -15.46 3.17 -3.62
C THR A 86 -16.12 4.52 -3.35
N ASN A 87 -15.49 5.37 -2.55
CA ASN A 87 -15.97 6.72 -2.24
C ASN A 87 -16.01 7.58 -3.52
N VAL A 88 -14.95 7.48 -4.34
CA VAL A 88 -14.84 8.17 -5.63
C VAL A 88 -15.98 7.75 -6.55
N ILE A 89 -16.25 6.45 -6.69
CA ILE A 89 -17.33 5.95 -7.57
C ILE A 89 -18.70 6.48 -7.14
N VAL A 90 -19.02 6.40 -5.84
CA VAL A 90 -20.31 6.85 -5.32
C VAL A 90 -20.48 8.34 -5.59
N SER A 91 -19.44 9.13 -5.31
CA SER A 91 -19.49 10.57 -5.53
C SER A 91 -19.61 10.95 -7.02
N GLU A 92 -18.92 10.24 -7.92
CA GLU A 92 -19.00 10.47 -9.37
C GLU A 92 -20.38 10.08 -9.92
N ALA A 93 -20.97 8.98 -9.42
CA ALA A 93 -22.31 8.54 -9.82
C ALA A 93 -23.42 9.54 -9.43
N TYR A 94 -23.27 10.22 -8.30
CA TYR A 94 -24.24 11.21 -7.80
C TYR A 94 -23.84 12.67 -8.07
N GLY A 95 -22.69 12.91 -8.72
CA GLY A 95 -22.16 14.26 -8.98
C GLY A 95 -21.87 15.08 -7.71
N ILE A 96 -21.53 14.42 -6.60
CA ILE A 96 -21.31 15.08 -5.30
C ILE A 96 -19.89 15.66 -5.25
N SER A 97 -19.78 16.93 -4.84
CA SER A 97 -18.48 17.59 -4.69
C SER A 97 -17.67 17.04 -3.51
N PHE A 98 -16.35 17.17 -3.57
CA PHE A 98 -15.43 16.70 -2.51
C PHE A 98 -15.81 17.21 -1.12
N ILE A 99 -16.12 18.51 -1.03
CA ILE A 99 -16.44 19.18 0.24
C ILE A 99 -17.76 18.64 0.81
N THR A 100 -18.79 18.56 -0.03
CA THR A 100 -20.11 18.07 0.40
C THR A 100 -20.03 16.62 0.87
N TYR A 101 -19.33 15.77 0.10
CA TYR A 101 -19.10 14.37 0.48
C TYR A 101 -18.41 14.27 1.85
N SER A 102 -17.28 14.96 2.01
CA SER A 102 -16.47 14.88 3.22
C SER A 102 -17.23 15.43 4.43
N ALA A 103 -17.97 16.54 4.27
CA ALA A 103 -18.78 17.11 5.34
C ALA A 103 -19.86 16.14 5.85
N TRP A 104 -20.52 15.42 4.94
CA TRP A 104 -21.58 14.46 5.30
C TRP A 104 -21.00 13.19 5.94
N MET A 105 -19.82 12.75 5.49
CA MET A 105 -19.19 11.52 5.97
C MET A 105 -18.33 11.69 7.22
N LEU A 106 -17.87 12.91 7.53
CA LEU A 106 -16.98 13.16 8.67
C LEU A 106 -17.63 12.79 10.00
N LEU A 107 -18.87 13.24 10.24
CA LEU A 107 -19.58 12.97 11.49
C LEU A 107 -19.84 11.45 11.71
N PRO A 108 -20.43 10.70 10.75
CA PRO A 108 -20.56 9.25 10.85
C PRO A 108 -19.22 8.55 11.08
N THR A 109 -18.15 9.00 10.42
CA THR A 109 -16.81 8.40 10.57
C THR A 109 -16.28 8.56 11.99
N ILE A 110 -16.36 9.76 12.57
CA ILE A 110 -15.91 10.02 13.94
C ILE A 110 -16.70 9.18 14.95
N VAL A 111 -18.04 9.16 14.83
CA VAL A 111 -18.90 8.37 15.73
C VAL A 111 -18.56 6.88 15.63
N THR A 112 -18.39 6.36 14.41
CA THR A 112 -18.07 4.96 14.17
C THR A 112 -16.66 4.60 14.66
N LEU A 113 -15.69 5.51 14.53
CA LEU A 113 -14.34 5.32 15.10
C LEU A 113 -14.37 5.24 16.62
N LEU A 114 -15.11 6.12 17.29
CA LEU A 114 -15.24 6.09 18.74
C LEU A 114 -15.91 4.80 19.22
N LEU A 115 -17.01 4.40 18.58
CA LEU A 115 -17.69 3.14 18.89
C LEU A 115 -16.79 1.93 18.61
N SER A 116 -16.11 1.91 17.47
CA SER A 116 -15.18 0.84 17.10
C SER A 116 -14.06 0.71 18.11
N TYR A 117 -13.48 1.83 18.58
CA TYR A 117 -12.47 1.80 19.64
C TYR A 117 -13.00 1.16 20.92
N VAL A 118 -14.21 1.54 21.37
CA VAL A 118 -14.83 0.94 22.56
C VAL A 118 -15.06 -0.56 22.36
N VAL A 119 -15.63 -0.96 21.22
CA VAL A 119 -15.90 -2.38 20.90
C VAL A 119 -14.60 -3.19 20.86
N LEU A 120 -13.55 -2.70 20.20
CA LEU A 120 -12.25 -3.37 20.12
C LEU A 120 -11.61 -3.49 21.50
N ARG A 121 -11.74 -2.48 22.36
CA ARG A 121 -11.25 -2.50 23.74
C ARG A 121 -11.99 -3.52 24.63
N LEU A 122 -13.28 -3.72 24.39
CA LEU A 122 -14.09 -4.73 25.08
C LEU A 122 -13.79 -6.13 24.55
N LEU A 123 -13.68 -6.30 23.23
CA LEU A 123 -13.43 -7.59 22.57
C LEU A 123 -12.05 -8.15 22.93
N PHE A 124 -11.02 -7.29 22.91
CA PHE A 124 -9.64 -7.68 23.22
C PHE A 124 -9.24 -7.32 24.66
N HIS A 125 -10.20 -7.30 25.60
CA HIS A 125 -9.94 -6.97 27.00
C HIS A 125 -8.98 -7.97 27.69
N SER A 126 -8.91 -9.21 27.20
CA SER A 126 -8.09 -10.26 27.82
C SER A 126 -6.59 -9.99 27.71
N GLU A 127 -5.86 -10.27 28.80
CA GLU A 127 -4.40 -10.07 28.89
C GLU A 127 -3.60 -10.86 27.85
N LYS A 128 -4.18 -11.93 27.29
CA LYS A 128 -3.60 -12.69 26.17
C LYS A 128 -3.41 -11.83 24.90
N TYR A 129 -4.28 -10.84 24.71
CA TYR A 129 -4.31 -9.99 23.52
C TYR A 129 -3.77 -8.59 23.79
N LEU A 130 -4.06 -8.02 24.96
CA LEU A 130 -3.49 -6.76 25.43
C LEU A 130 -2.81 -6.95 26.79
N PRO A 131 -1.54 -7.41 26.81
CA PRO A 131 -0.80 -7.48 28.07
C PRO A 131 -0.58 -6.08 28.64
N ARG A 132 -0.65 -5.93 29.97
CA ARG A 132 -0.43 -4.63 30.64
C ARG A 132 0.98 -4.09 30.41
N ARG A 133 1.96 -5.01 30.28
CA ARG A 133 3.34 -4.69 29.97
C ARG A 133 3.76 -5.28 28.63
N ILE A 134 4.41 -4.46 27.81
CA ILE A 134 4.99 -4.84 26.52
C ILE A 134 6.50 -4.59 26.60
N GLN A 135 7.31 -5.53 26.12
CA GLN A 135 8.71 -5.24 25.85
C GLN A 135 8.80 -4.39 24.58
N CYS A 136 9.20 -3.14 24.75
CA CYS A 136 9.41 -2.23 23.62
C CYS A 136 10.64 -2.69 22.81
N PRO A 137 10.54 -2.78 21.48
CA PRO A 137 11.71 -2.98 20.64
C PRO A 137 12.68 -1.80 20.83
N GLU A 138 13.91 -2.10 21.24
CA GLU A 138 14.98 -1.12 21.37
C GLU A 138 15.59 -0.84 19.98
N ALA A 139 14.78 -0.25 19.10
CA ALA A 139 15.20 0.13 17.75
C ALA A 139 15.15 1.65 17.59
N ASP A 140 16.27 2.25 17.20
CA ASP A 140 16.39 3.70 17.06
C ASP A 140 15.55 4.19 15.86
N PRO A 141 14.55 5.08 16.04
CA PRO A 141 13.63 5.51 14.98
C PRO A 141 14.33 6.15 13.77
N LYS A 142 15.53 6.69 13.98
CA LYS A 142 16.33 7.33 12.93
C LYS A 142 17.01 6.32 11.98
N SER A 143 17.22 5.08 12.43
CA SER A 143 17.88 4.04 11.63
C SER A 143 16.99 3.48 10.51
N VAL A 144 15.66 3.65 10.63
CA VAL A 144 14.66 3.14 9.68
C VAL A 144 14.20 4.22 8.69
N LEU A 145 14.59 5.48 8.90
CA LEU A 145 14.28 6.57 7.99
C LEU A 145 15.21 6.50 6.76
N ILE A 146 14.82 5.70 5.76
CA ILE A 146 15.61 5.44 4.54
C ILE A 146 15.85 6.75 3.75
N ASP A 147 14.86 7.66 3.71
CA ASP A 147 15.01 8.99 3.09
C ASP A 147 14.08 10.07 3.70
N PRO A 148 14.59 10.93 4.62
CA PRO A 148 13.84 12.05 5.18
C PRO A 148 13.40 13.10 4.15
N ARG A 149 14.14 13.28 3.06
CA ARG A 149 13.85 14.36 2.09
C ARG A 149 12.71 13.96 1.17
N GLY A 150 12.73 12.72 0.65
CA GLY A 150 11.60 12.16 -0.09
C GLY A 150 10.32 12.06 0.74
N ALA A 151 10.44 11.76 2.04
CA ALA A 151 9.34 11.76 3.00
C ALA A 151 8.61 13.11 3.09
N ILE A 152 9.37 14.17 3.36
CA ILE A 152 8.85 15.53 3.51
C ILE A 152 8.25 16.00 2.19
N PHE A 153 8.93 15.75 1.08
CA PHE A 153 8.42 16.11 -0.25
C PHE A 153 7.08 15.43 -0.56
N GLY A 154 6.97 14.11 -0.31
CA GLY A 154 5.72 13.38 -0.52
C GLY A 154 4.58 13.89 0.36
N PHE A 155 4.85 14.25 1.63
CA PHE A 155 3.83 14.83 2.52
C PHE A 155 3.38 16.23 2.07
N ILE A 156 4.32 17.08 1.63
CA ILE A 156 4.00 18.40 1.08
C ILE A 156 3.17 18.25 -0.19
N LEU A 157 3.55 17.33 -1.08
CA LEU A 157 2.86 17.09 -2.34
C LEU A 157 1.45 16.53 -2.11
N LEU A 158 1.27 15.62 -1.15
CA LEU A 158 -0.04 15.12 -0.73
C LEU A 158 -0.89 16.25 -0.15
N GLY A 159 -0.34 17.07 0.75
CA GLY A 159 -1.05 18.21 1.32
C GLY A 159 -1.48 19.22 0.24
N LEU A 160 -0.60 19.52 -0.71
CA LEU A 160 -0.91 20.40 -1.84
C LEU A 160 -1.99 19.78 -2.73
N CYS A 161 -1.92 18.48 -3.00
CA CYS A 161 -2.94 17.73 -3.74
C CYS A 161 -4.31 17.85 -3.09
N LEU A 162 -4.41 17.67 -1.76
CA LEU A 162 -5.66 17.83 -1.01
C LEU A 162 -6.18 19.27 -1.08
N ILE A 163 -5.31 20.27 -0.92
CA ILE A 163 -5.71 21.69 -1.05
C ILE A 163 -6.22 21.99 -2.45
N THR A 164 -5.54 21.49 -3.50
CA THR A 164 -5.98 21.66 -4.88
C THR A 164 -7.33 20.98 -5.11
N LEU A 165 -7.55 19.77 -4.58
CA LEU A 165 -8.85 19.09 -4.68
C LEU A 165 -9.97 19.92 -4.05
N VAL A 166 -9.73 20.51 -2.88
CA VAL A 166 -10.68 21.42 -2.23
C VAL A 166 -10.94 22.65 -3.10
N ALA A 167 -9.90 23.27 -3.65
CA ALA A 167 -10.03 24.45 -4.50
C ALA A 167 -10.78 24.15 -5.82
N THR A 168 -10.50 23.01 -6.44
CA THR A 168 -11.16 22.56 -7.68
C THR A 168 -12.55 21.98 -7.44
N SER A 169 -12.96 21.78 -6.18
CA SER A 169 -14.28 21.25 -5.83
C SER A 169 -15.43 22.12 -6.34
N PHE A 170 -15.18 23.41 -6.60
CA PHE A 170 -16.16 24.34 -7.19
C PHE A 170 -16.23 24.28 -8.71
N ALA A 171 -15.26 23.63 -9.37
CA ALA A 171 -15.11 23.61 -10.81
C ALA A 171 -15.63 22.32 -11.48
N HIS A 172 -16.23 21.39 -10.73
CA HIS A 172 -16.74 20.10 -11.23
C HIS A 172 -15.72 19.28 -12.07
N VAL A 173 -14.43 19.43 -11.78
CA VAL A 173 -13.37 18.70 -12.49
C VAL A 173 -13.25 17.28 -11.93
N PRO A 174 -13.18 16.24 -12.76
CA PRO A 174 -13.02 14.87 -12.28
C PRO A 174 -11.68 14.68 -11.59
N VAL A 175 -11.67 13.88 -10.53
CA VAL A 175 -10.58 13.83 -9.55
C VAL A 175 -9.27 13.32 -10.14
N TRP A 176 -9.33 12.37 -11.06
CA TRP A 176 -8.14 11.85 -11.73
C TRP A 176 -7.37 12.93 -12.49
N MET A 177 -8.05 13.95 -13.03
CA MET A 177 -7.38 15.07 -13.71
C MET A 177 -6.58 15.95 -12.74
N VAL A 178 -7.02 16.02 -11.48
CA VAL A 178 -6.31 16.78 -10.44
C VAL A 178 -5.17 15.95 -9.86
N THR A 179 -5.39 14.66 -9.59
CA THR A 179 -4.40 13.79 -8.92
C THR A 179 -3.26 13.32 -9.84
N LEU A 180 -3.53 13.12 -11.13
CA LEU A 180 -2.55 12.62 -12.11
C LEU A 180 -1.34 13.55 -12.30
N PRO A 181 -1.50 14.89 -12.39
CA PRO A 181 -0.37 15.82 -12.39
C PRO A 181 0.52 15.68 -11.15
N PHE A 182 -0.05 15.54 -9.95
CA PHE A 182 0.73 15.33 -8.72
C PHE A 182 1.46 13.99 -8.75
N ALA A 183 0.81 12.93 -9.22
CA ALA A 183 1.47 11.62 -9.41
C ALA A 183 2.64 11.71 -10.39
N ALA A 184 2.48 12.46 -11.49
CA ALA A 184 3.55 12.69 -12.46
C ALA A 184 4.71 13.50 -11.86
N VAL A 185 4.43 14.55 -11.09
CA VAL A 185 5.45 15.33 -10.37
C VAL A 185 6.23 14.46 -9.39
N MET A 186 5.53 13.61 -8.62
CA MET A 186 6.18 12.66 -7.70
C MET A 186 7.10 11.70 -8.45
N LEU A 187 6.62 11.15 -9.56
CA LEU A 187 7.39 10.22 -10.39
C LEU A 187 8.62 10.91 -11.00
N LEU A 188 8.48 12.14 -11.48
CA LEU A 188 9.59 12.95 -12.00
C LEU A 188 10.63 13.26 -10.90
N TRP A 189 10.17 13.58 -9.69
CA TRP A 189 11.05 13.79 -8.54
C TRP A 189 11.84 12.53 -8.19
N ASP A 190 11.17 11.38 -8.13
CA ASP A 190 11.82 10.08 -7.88
C ASP A 190 12.85 9.74 -8.97
N ILE A 191 12.54 10.03 -10.24
CA ILE A 191 13.48 9.90 -11.37
C ILE A 191 14.71 10.81 -11.17
N GLN A 192 14.50 12.09 -10.83
CA GLN A 192 15.58 13.05 -10.66
C GLN A 192 16.48 12.68 -9.47
N HIS A 193 15.88 12.26 -8.36
CA HIS A 193 16.59 11.80 -7.18
C HIS A 193 17.46 10.57 -7.49
N ASP A 194 16.92 9.63 -8.25
CA ASP A 194 17.62 8.43 -8.71
C ASP A 194 18.79 8.73 -9.66
N LEU A 195 18.59 9.64 -10.60
CA LEU A 195 19.64 10.10 -11.51
C LEU A 195 20.76 10.80 -10.72
N GLY A 196 20.41 11.58 -9.70
CA GLY A 196 21.36 12.24 -8.80
C GLY A 196 22.18 11.25 -7.96
N ILE A 197 21.56 10.20 -7.42
CA ILE A 197 22.26 9.13 -6.68
C ILE A 197 23.17 8.32 -7.61
N SER A 198 22.68 7.95 -8.79
CA SER A 198 23.47 7.26 -9.81
C SER A 198 24.68 8.08 -10.25
N PHE A 199 24.51 9.39 -10.44
CA PHE A 199 25.58 10.32 -10.79
C PHE A 199 26.60 10.47 -9.66
N ARG A 200 26.16 10.59 -8.41
CA ARG A 200 27.04 10.61 -7.22
C ARG A 200 27.81 9.30 -7.03
N ARG A 201 27.19 8.14 -7.28
CA ARG A 201 27.89 6.83 -7.24
C ARG A 201 28.92 6.72 -8.37
N LEU A 202 28.62 7.25 -9.56
CA LEU A 202 29.56 7.31 -10.67
C LEU A 202 30.79 8.16 -10.33
N PHE A 203 30.59 9.31 -9.68
CA PHE A 203 31.67 10.21 -9.27
C PHE A 203 32.42 9.76 -7.99
N SER A 204 31.76 9.03 -7.09
CA SER A 204 32.40 8.49 -5.87
C SER A 204 33.39 7.37 -6.15
N PHE A 205 33.36 6.75 -7.33
CA PHE A 205 34.38 5.77 -7.77
C PHE A 205 35.74 6.41 -8.10
N LYS A 206 35.83 7.75 -8.18
CA LYS A 206 37.08 8.47 -8.46
C LYS A 206 37.89 8.81 -7.20
N LYS A 207 37.49 8.31 -6.01
CA LYS A 207 38.18 8.61 -4.74
C LYS A 207 38.32 7.36 -3.85
N ARG A 208 39.17 6.43 -4.26
CA ARG A 208 40.00 5.62 -3.34
C ARG A 208 41.45 5.57 -3.85
N PRO A 209 42.45 5.57 -2.95
CA PRO A 209 43.84 5.95 -3.23
C PRO A 209 44.71 4.76 -3.67
N ASN A 210 45.92 5.10 -4.13
CA ASN A 210 47.04 4.21 -4.49
C ASN A 210 47.04 2.88 -3.73
N VAL A 211 47.06 1.78 -4.47
CA VAL A 211 47.53 0.49 -3.97
C VAL A 211 48.88 0.25 -4.62
N ASP A 212 49.92 0.58 -3.87
CA ASP A 212 51.28 0.16 -4.16
C ASP A 212 51.35 -1.38 -4.08
N THR A 213 52.05 -1.96 -5.06
CA THR A 213 52.88 -3.19 -5.04
C THR A 213 52.50 -4.31 -4.06
N ILE A 214 52.30 -5.55 -4.57
CA ILE A 214 52.95 -6.79 -4.08
C ILE A 214 52.68 -7.97 -5.05
N SER A 215 53.80 -8.41 -5.64
CA SER A 215 54.24 -9.75 -6.12
C SER A 215 53.42 -10.63 -7.08
N LEU A 216 54.07 -10.85 -8.24
CA LEU A 216 54.18 -12.10 -9.00
C LEU A 216 54.34 -13.36 -8.11
N ASP A 217 53.64 -14.44 -8.42
CA ASP A 217 54.24 -15.68 -8.98
C ASP A 217 53.26 -16.88 -8.98
N THR A 218 53.43 -17.73 -10.00
CA THR A 218 53.04 -19.16 -10.08
C THR A 218 51.57 -19.53 -10.33
N PHE A 219 51.20 -19.90 -11.56
CA PHE A 219 51.31 -21.29 -12.05
C PHE A 219 50.91 -21.40 -13.53
N GLN A 220 51.81 -22.02 -14.30
CA GLN A 220 51.74 -22.25 -15.73
C GLN A 220 50.86 -23.46 -16.11
N ALA A 221 50.46 -23.43 -17.40
CA ALA A 221 50.42 -24.55 -18.36
C ALA A 221 49.34 -25.64 -18.22
N HIS A 222 48.50 -25.73 -19.27
CA HIS A 222 48.48 -26.89 -20.17
C HIS A 222 47.96 -26.49 -21.55
N GLN A 223 48.73 -26.83 -22.60
CA GLN A 223 48.33 -26.87 -24.00
C GLN A 223 48.02 -28.32 -24.42
N GLY A 224 47.14 -28.52 -25.40
CA GLY A 224 47.08 -29.75 -26.20
C GLY A 224 45.80 -29.89 -27.06
N PRO A 225 45.86 -30.27 -28.36
CA PRO A 225 44.85 -29.91 -29.37
C PRO A 225 44.01 -31.08 -29.91
N SER A 226 42.93 -30.78 -30.66
CA SER A 226 42.56 -31.34 -31.99
C SER A 226 41.05 -31.53 -32.21
N SER A 227 40.58 -30.92 -33.31
CA SER A 227 39.55 -31.37 -34.27
C SER A 227 38.15 -31.82 -33.79
N VAL A 228 37.09 -31.27 -34.42
CA VAL A 228 36.11 -32.01 -35.26
C VAL A 228 34.80 -31.20 -35.43
N ASN A 229 34.53 -30.85 -36.71
CA ASN A 229 33.25 -30.73 -37.42
C ASN A 229 32.27 -29.56 -37.19
N THR A 230 32.55 -28.44 -37.89
CA THR A 230 31.92 -28.00 -39.17
C THR A 230 30.54 -28.49 -39.64
N LEU A 231 29.60 -28.86 -38.77
CA LEU A 231 28.19 -29.15 -39.16
C LEU A 231 27.14 -28.44 -38.29
N GLN A 232 27.50 -27.29 -37.71
CA GLN A 232 26.59 -26.51 -36.85
C GLN A 232 26.36 -25.08 -37.36
N SER A 233 26.51 -24.88 -38.67
CA SER A 233 26.41 -23.57 -39.34
C SER A 233 25.11 -23.36 -40.12
N ARG A 234 24.13 -24.28 -40.05
CA ARG A 234 22.89 -24.19 -40.87
C ARG A 234 21.56 -24.11 -40.12
N GLU A 235 21.53 -24.25 -38.79
CA GLU A 235 20.31 -24.04 -37.98
C GLU A 235 20.32 -22.71 -37.18
N ARG A 236 21.40 -21.92 -37.26
CA ARG A 236 21.57 -20.68 -36.46
C ARG A 236 21.02 -19.41 -37.11
N SER A 237 20.03 -19.53 -37.98
CA SER A 237 19.49 -18.38 -38.73
C SER A 237 18.05 -17.98 -38.36
N GLU A 238 17.31 -18.82 -37.64
CA GLU A 238 15.91 -18.51 -37.28
C GLU A 238 15.70 -18.17 -35.78
N GLU A 239 16.59 -18.56 -34.87
CA GLU A 239 16.49 -18.18 -33.44
C GLU A 239 17.13 -16.82 -33.07
N GLN A 240 17.86 -16.20 -34.00
CA GLN A 240 18.57 -14.95 -33.73
C GLN A 240 17.69 -13.73 -33.37
N PRO A 241 16.47 -13.50 -33.91
CA PRO A 241 15.69 -12.32 -33.56
C PRO A 241 15.16 -12.36 -32.12
N GLU A 242 14.73 -13.53 -31.63
CA GLU A 242 14.25 -13.76 -30.26
C GLU A 242 15.36 -13.53 -29.22
N ILE A 243 16.55 -14.07 -29.46
CA ILE A 243 17.72 -13.92 -28.56
C ILE A 243 18.20 -12.47 -28.53
N LYS A 244 18.23 -11.78 -29.68
CA LYS A 244 18.65 -10.37 -29.77
C LYS A 244 17.64 -9.45 -29.10
N LYS A 245 16.34 -9.72 -29.23
CA LYS A 245 15.25 -9.00 -28.55
C LYS A 245 15.33 -9.22 -27.03
N LYS A 246 15.49 -10.47 -26.56
CA LYS A 246 15.74 -10.77 -25.13
C LYS A 246 17.01 -10.10 -24.61
N TYR A 247 18.09 -10.04 -25.38
CA TYR A 247 19.34 -9.39 -24.98
C TYR A 247 19.20 -7.86 -24.88
N ILE A 248 18.56 -7.21 -25.85
CA ILE A 248 18.30 -5.76 -25.84
C ILE A 248 17.36 -5.42 -24.69
N ILE A 249 16.30 -6.20 -24.48
CA ILE A 249 15.38 -6.03 -23.34
C ILE A 249 16.15 -6.22 -22.02
N ARG A 250 16.97 -7.26 -21.87
CA ARG A 250 17.80 -7.46 -20.68
C ARG A 250 18.79 -6.32 -20.46
N ARG A 251 19.43 -5.82 -21.52
CA ARG A 251 20.40 -4.72 -21.45
C ARG A 251 19.71 -3.42 -21.07
N PHE A 252 18.56 -3.12 -21.65
CA PHE A 252 17.73 -1.98 -21.28
C PHE A 252 17.25 -2.11 -19.83
N PHE A 253 16.74 -3.28 -19.43
CA PHE A 253 16.26 -3.53 -18.07
C PHE A 253 17.38 -3.44 -17.04
N ASN A 254 18.58 -3.93 -17.35
CA ASN A 254 19.77 -3.80 -16.49
C ASN A 254 20.29 -2.37 -16.44
N TRP A 255 20.25 -1.64 -17.55
CA TRP A 255 20.61 -0.22 -17.60
C TRP A 255 19.61 0.63 -16.80
N PHE A 256 18.31 0.42 -17.01
CA PHE A 256 17.20 1.05 -16.29
C PHE A 256 17.29 0.74 -14.79
N SER A 257 17.53 -0.52 -14.43
CA SER A 257 17.71 -0.96 -13.04
C SER A 257 18.92 -0.34 -12.35
N ARG A 258 19.97 0.02 -13.10
CA ARG A 258 21.19 0.65 -12.56
C ARG A 258 21.06 2.17 -12.45
N ARG A 259 20.30 2.81 -13.35
CA ARG A 259 20.10 4.28 -13.40
C ARG A 259 18.96 4.77 -12.50
N LEU A 260 17.91 3.96 -12.32
CA LEU A 260 16.67 4.33 -11.62
C LEU A 260 16.27 3.32 -10.52
N PRO A 261 17.05 3.22 -9.42
CA PRO A 261 16.81 2.24 -8.37
C PRO A 261 15.50 2.47 -7.58
N THR A 262 15.11 3.72 -7.31
CA THR A 262 13.86 4.09 -6.62
C THR A 262 12.64 3.87 -7.52
N VAL A 263 12.67 4.28 -8.79
CA VAL A 263 11.55 4.04 -9.74
C VAL A 263 11.34 2.54 -9.94
N LYS A 264 12.42 1.76 -10.06
CA LYS A 264 12.33 0.30 -10.09
C LYS A 264 11.72 -0.23 -8.80
N ALA A 265 12.14 0.27 -7.64
CA ALA A 265 11.57 -0.15 -6.36
C ALA A 265 10.08 0.19 -6.26
N VAL A 266 9.64 1.36 -6.75
CA VAL A 266 8.23 1.75 -6.82
C VAL A 266 7.46 0.84 -7.78
N MET A 267 7.98 0.62 -9.00
CA MET A 267 7.35 -0.28 -9.97
C MET A 267 7.25 -1.71 -9.47
N ILE A 268 8.28 -2.28 -8.86
CA ILE A 268 8.20 -3.66 -8.35
C ILE A 268 7.20 -3.76 -7.18
N ARG A 269 7.02 -2.68 -6.41
CA ARG A 269 6.12 -2.64 -5.25
C ARG A 269 4.70 -2.21 -5.57
N LEU A 270 4.45 -1.66 -6.75
CA LEU A 270 3.09 -1.39 -7.22
C LEU A 270 2.33 -2.71 -7.28
N PRO A 271 1.11 -2.78 -6.75
CA PRO A 271 0.34 -4.01 -6.73
C PRO A 271 -0.26 -4.25 -8.13
N TRP A 272 0.57 -4.65 -9.09
CA TRP A 272 0.15 -4.89 -10.48
C TRP A 272 -0.98 -5.89 -10.61
N SER A 273 -1.11 -6.81 -9.65
CA SER A 273 -2.21 -7.77 -9.58
C SER A 273 -3.55 -7.13 -9.23
N ILE A 274 -3.57 -5.99 -8.54
CA ILE A 274 -4.81 -5.29 -8.14
C ILE A 274 -5.43 -4.54 -9.31
N LEU A 275 -4.63 -4.05 -10.26
CA LEU A 275 -5.14 -3.32 -11.44
C LEU A 275 -6.10 -4.16 -12.31
N PRO A 276 -5.73 -5.35 -12.82
CA PRO A 276 -6.66 -6.17 -13.61
C PRO A 276 -7.81 -6.72 -12.76
N PHE A 277 -7.58 -6.98 -11.47
CA PHE A 277 -8.63 -7.42 -10.55
C PHE A 277 -9.71 -6.34 -10.35
N SER A 278 -9.30 -5.13 -9.98
CA SER A 278 -10.22 -4.00 -9.78
C SER A 278 -10.95 -3.66 -11.07
N LEU A 279 -10.25 -3.58 -12.20
CA LEU A 279 -10.85 -3.36 -13.52
C LEU A 279 -11.86 -4.46 -13.90
N GLY A 280 -11.55 -5.73 -13.62
CA GLY A 280 -12.47 -6.85 -13.82
C GLY A 280 -13.74 -6.72 -12.97
N MET A 281 -13.61 -6.36 -11.69
CA MET A 281 -14.74 -6.11 -10.80
C MET A 281 -15.62 -4.95 -11.30
N PHE A 282 -15.01 -3.87 -11.80
CA PHE A 282 -15.74 -2.75 -12.41
C PHE A 282 -16.53 -3.18 -13.64
N ILE A 283 -15.91 -3.90 -14.56
CA ILE A 283 -16.58 -4.42 -15.76
C ILE A 283 -17.75 -5.32 -15.36
N LEU A 284 -17.56 -6.19 -14.37
CA LEU A 284 -18.60 -7.11 -13.91
C LEU A 284 -19.79 -6.34 -13.30
N ILE A 285 -19.54 -5.33 -12.46
CA ILE A 285 -20.60 -4.49 -11.89
C ILE A 285 -21.36 -3.74 -12.98
N GLN A 286 -20.64 -3.16 -13.96
CA GLN A 286 -21.27 -2.43 -15.05
C GLN A 286 -22.11 -3.34 -15.95
N ALA A 287 -21.60 -4.53 -16.29
CA ALA A 287 -22.34 -5.53 -17.05
C ALA A 287 -23.60 -6.02 -16.31
N LEU A 288 -23.52 -6.14 -14.98
CA LEU A 288 -24.65 -6.51 -14.13
C LEU A 288 -25.70 -5.38 -14.09
N SER A 289 -25.24 -4.13 -14.01
CA SER A 289 -26.08 -2.93 -14.08
C SER A 289 -26.83 -2.81 -15.41
N GLU A 290 -26.13 -2.98 -16.54
CA GLU A 290 -26.74 -2.94 -17.88
C GLU A 290 -27.77 -4.05 -18.11
N ARG A 291 -27.60 -5.21 -17.46
CA ARG A 291 -28.57 -6.31 -17.48
C ARG A 291 -29.77 -6.11 -16.54
N GLY A 292 -29.86 -4.97 -15.86
CA GLY A 292 -31.01 -4.59 -15.03
C GLY A 292 -31.04 -5.20 -13.63
N TRP A 293 -30.02 -5.94 -13.22
CA TRP A 293 -29.95 -6.53 -11.87
C TRP A 293 -29.93 -5.48 -10.77
N VAL A 294 -29.26 -4.34 -10.99
CA VAL A 294 -29.28 -3.21 -10.04
C VAL A 294 -30.71 -2.73 -9.82
N GLY A 295 -31.54 -2.70 -10.87
CA GLY A 295 -32.96 -2.35 -10.77
C GLY A 295 -33.79 -3.38 -9.99
N ILE A 296 -33.48 -4.68 -10.13
CA ILE A 296 -34.14 -5.75 -9.35
C ILE A 296 -33.79 -5.61 -7.87
N PHE A 297 -32.51 -5.41 -7.54
CA PHE A 297 -32.06 -5.18 -6.17
C PHE A 297 -32.69 -3.91 -5.58
N ALA A 298 -32.73 -2.81 -6.34
CA ALA A 298 -33.37 -1.57 -5.90
C ALA A 298 -34.84 -1.77 -5.56
N LYS A 299 -35.60 -2.51 -6.40
CA LYS A 299 -37.00 -2.85 -6.13
C LYS A 299 -37.16 -3.75 -4.90
N ALA A 300 -36.29 -4.74 -4.72
CA ALA A 300 -36.30 -5.60 -3.54
C ALA A 300 -36.02 -4.79 -2.26
N MET A 301 -35.06 -3.88 -2.30
CA MET A 301 -34.76 -2.97 -1.19
C MET A 301 -35.93 -2.01 -0.92
N ALA A 302 -36.63 -1.56 -1.96
CA ALA A 302 -37.77 -0.64 -1.83
C ALA A 302 -38.91 -1.20 -0.97
N VAL A 303 -39.04 -2.54 -0.88
CA VAL A 303 -40.03 -3.20 -0.01
C VAL A 303 -39.81 -2.87 1.47
N PHE A 304 -38.55 -2.73 1.89
CA PHE A 304 -38.15 -2.43 3.26
C PHE A 304 -38.07 -0.92 3.55
N THR A 305 -38.06 -0.07 2.51
CA THR A 305 -37.85 1.38 2.63
C THR A 305 -39.16 2.17 2.68
N LYS A 306 -40.12 1.77 3.53
CA LYS A 306 -41.37 2.53 3.69
C LYS A 306 -41.15 3.91 4.35
N ASN A 307 -40.17 4.01 5.26
CA ASN A 307 -39.76 5.24 5.93
C ASN A 307 -38.22 5.37 5.90
N TYR A 308 -37.68 6.58 6.12
CA TYR A 308 -36.22 6.81 6.17
C TYR A 308 -35.51 5.91 7.19
N ALA A 309 -36.08 5.72 8.37
CA ALA A 309 -35.50 4.87 9.41
C ALA A 309 -35.42 3.39 8.98
N THR A 310 -36.49 2.87 8.36
CA THR A 310 -36.51 1.47 7.90
C THR A 310 -35.61 1.28 6.68
N ALA A 311 -35.46 2.32 5.84
CA ALA A 311 -34.51 2.32 4.73
C ALA A 311 -33.06 2.18 5.22
N VAL A 312 -32.67 3.01 6.20
CA VAL A 312 -31.31 2.98 6.77
C VAL A 312 -31.06 1.64 7.47
N LEU A 313 -31.93 1.22 8.38
CA LEU A 313 -31.75 -0.04 9.11
C LEU A 313 -31.78 -1.27 8.19
N GLY A 314 -32.68 -1.27 7.20
CA GLY A 314 -32.79 -2.34 6.21
C GLY A 314 -31.54 -2.43 5.34
N MET A 315 -31.03 -1.30 4.84
CA MET A 315 -29.76 -1.23 4.12
C MET A 315 -28.61 -1.74 4.98
N THR A 316 -28.48 -1.26 6.23
CA THR A 316 -27.42 -1.70 7.14
C THR A 316 -27.48 -3.21 7.40
N PHE A 317 -28.67 -3.75 7.66
CA PHE A 317 -28.85 -5.18 7.93
C PHE A 317 -28.47 -6.05 6.72
N VAL A 318 -28.97 -5.71 5.54
CA VAL A 318 -28.66 -6.43 4.30
C VAL A 318 -27.16 -6.33 3.98
N SER A 319 -26.56 -5.15 4.15
CA SER A 319 -25.12 -4.97 3.94
C SER A 319 -24.29 -5.81 4.91
N ILE A 320 -24.64 -5.88 6.20
CA ILE A 320 -23.92 -6.71 7.17
C ILE A 320 -23.99 -8.20 6.76
N LEU A 321 -25.18 -8.70 6.43
CA LEU A 321 -25.35 -10.10 6.01
C LEU A 321 -24.60 -10.40 4.72
N ALA A 322 -24.71 -9.52 3.72
CA ALA A 322 -24.01 -9.68 2.45
C ALA A 322 -22.49 -9.66 2.65
N CYS A 323 -21.97 -8.74 3.46
CA CYS A 323 -20.55 -8.69 3.78
C CYS A 323 -20.07 -9.95 4.50
N GLN A 324 -20.84 -10.47 5.47
CA GLN A 324 -20.47 -11.70 6.16
C GLN A 324 -20.49 -12.91 5.21
N PHE A 325 -21.50 -13.02 4.35
CA PHE A 325 -21.61 -14.14 3.41
C PHE A 325 -20.53 -14.08 2.32
N LEU A 326 -20.32 -12.90 1.73
CA LEU A 326 -19.39 -12.73 0.60
C LEU A 326 -17.92 -12.72 1.05
N ASN A 327 -17.61 -12.17 2.24
CA ASN A 327 -16.22 -12.08 2.70
C ASN A 327 -15.74 -13.31 3.48
N ASN A 328 -16.64 -14.17 4.00
CA ASN A 328 -16.25 -15.41 4.69
C ASN A 328 -16.22 -16.65 3.79
N LEU A 329 -16.30 -16.50 2.46
CA LEU A 329 -16.09 -17.61 1.55
C LEU A 329 -14.58 -17.93 1.47
N VAL A 330 -14.19 -18.90 2.29
CA VAL A 330 -12.86 -19.56 2.40
C VAL A 330 -11.81 -18.77 3.20
N SER A 331 -11.73 -19.05 4.51
CA SER A 331 -10.45 -18.95 5.22
C SER A 331 -9.67 -20.25 5.00
N PRO A 332 -8.53 -20.26 4.28
CA PRO A 332 -7.69 -21.46 4.14
C PRO A 332 -6.87 -21.78 5.40
N PHE A 333 -7.26 -21.29 6.58
CA PHE A 333 -6.52 -21.42 7.83
C PHE A 333 -7.07 -22.49 8.78
N THR A 334 -8.01 -23.31 8.32
CA THR A 334 -8.39 -24.57 8.97
C THR A 334 -7.87 -25.70 8.11
N GLU A 335 -7.03 -26.58 8.69
CA GLU A 335 -6.22 -27.65 8.08
C GLU A 335 -4.80 -27.16 7.68
N THR A 336 -3.81 -27.20 8.55
CA THR A 336 -3.14 -28.43 9.01
C THR A 336 -2.21 -28.10 10.17
N ASN A 337 -2.58 -28.48 11.38
CA ASN A 337 -1.66 -28.69 12.51
C ASN A 337 -2.28 -29.79 13.37
N GLU A 338 -2.35 -30.99 12.78
CA GLU A 338 -2.32 -32.22 13.54
C GLU A 338 -1.19 -33.08 12.96
N ASN A 339 -0.32 -33.51 13.89
CA ASN A 339 0.86 -34.38 13.77
C ASN A 339 2.22 -33.70 13.60
#